data_AF-A0A914ZBM9-F1
#
_entry.id   AF-A0A914ZBM9-F1
#
_cell.length_a   1.000
_cell.length_b   1.000
_cell.length_c   1.000
_cell.angle_alpha   90.00
_cell.angle_beta   90.00
_cell.angle_gamma   90.00
#
_symmetry.space_group_name_H-M   'P 1'
#
loop_
_entity.id
_entity.type
_entity.pdbx_description
1 polymer ?
#
loop_
_entity_poly.entity_id
_entity_poly.type
_entity_poly.pdbx_seq_one_letter_code
_entity_poly.pdbx_strand_id
1 'polypeptide(L)'
;MMDFRGTVLKLSIYDWIPIPLVYTQVVGLTVRAYFVVALFGRQYLQNEEIIKTNKNLSKLDMFLPIMTIIEFMLYMGLAKVAEVMLNPFGNDDEDFECNWLIDRNLQVGRAIVDSYCKFPILEKDVFWDEPIPEPLYTAETAARPHNPMVGSCNQLDDFEASLLQPHKDKIMPSKNKANEAIIGKKVNHLF
;
A
#
# COMPACT_ATOMS: atom_id res chain seq x y z
N MET A 1 -24.38 10.57 14.02
CA MET A 1 -24.26 10.01 15.40
C MET A 1 -24.74 8.56 15.48
N MET A 2 -25.87 8.20 14.84
CA MET A 2 -26.31 6.80 14.74
C MET A 2 -25.28 5.91 14.02
N ASP A 3 -24.69 6.38 12.92
CA ASP A 3 -23.69 5.59 12.18
C ASP A 3 -22.44 5.32 13.03
N PHE A 4 -21.96 6.34 13.75
CA PHE A 4 -20.83 6.17 14.68
C PHE A 4 -21.12 5.13 15.76
N ARG A 5 -22.30 5.20 16.39
CA ARG A 5 -22.74 4.19 17.36
C ARG A 5 -22.86 2.80 16.73
N GLY A 6 -23.33 2.71 15.49
CA GLY A 6 -23.41 1.47 14.73
C GLY A 6 -22.04 0.83 14.52
N THR A 7 -21.03 1.63 14.15
CA THR A 7 -19.65 1.14 13.98
C THR A 7 -19.02 0.67 15.29
N VAL A 8 -19.20 1.42 16.38
CA VAL A 8 -18.69 1.01 17.71
C VAL A 8 -19.38 -0.27 18.18
N LEU A 9 -20.70 -0.39 17.99
CA LEU A 9 -21.43 -1.61 18.33
C LEU A 9 -20.95 -2.80 17.51
N LYS A 10 -20.70 -2.61 16.21
CA LYS A 10 -20.17 -3.66 15.34
C LYS A 10 -18.82 -4.16 15.87
N LEU A 11 -17.94 -3.25 16.29
CA LEU A 11 -16.66 -3.58 16.91
C LEU A 11 -16.84 -4.37 18.21
N SER A 12 -17.75 -3.93 19.10
CA SER A 12 -18.04 -4.66 20.34
C SER A 12 -18.64 -6.05 20.11
N ILE A 13 -19.42 -6.24 19.04
CA ILE A 13 -19.98 -7.56 18.71
C ILE A 13 -18.88 -8.52 18.23
N TYR A 14 -17.91 -8.04 17.45
CA TYR A 14 -16.76 -8.86 17.03
C TYR A 14 -15.88 -9.30 18.20
N ASP A 15 -15.72 -8.45 19.22
CA ASP A 15 -15.01 -8.81 20.45
C ASP A 15 -15.83 -9.76 21.35
N TRP A 16 -17.14 -9.52 21.46
CA TRP A 16 -18.03 -10.34 22.30
C TRP A 16 -18.16 -11.77 21.80
N ILE A 17 -18.30 -11.97 20.48
CA ILE A 17 -18.58 -13.27 19.88
C ILE A 17 -17.34 -13.72 19.09
N PRO A 18 -16.36 -14.40 19.74
CA PRO A 18 -15.23 -14.94 19.03
C PRO A 18 -15.65 -16.12 18.14
N ILE A 19 -14.78 -16.46 17.18
CA ILE A 19 -14.94 -17.66 16.35
C ILE A 19 -15.03 -18.89 17.28
N PRO A 20 -15.94 -19.84 17.03
CA PRO A 20 -16.06 -21.04 17.85
C PRO A 20 -14.71 -21.74 18.04
N LEU A 21 -14.33 -21.95 19.31
CA LEU A 21 -13.02 -22.50 19.68
C LEU A 21 -12.72 -23.83 19.00
N VAL A 22 -13.74 -24.65 18.76
CA VAL A 22 -13.59 -25.93 18.06
C VAL A 22 -13.03 -25.77 16.65
N TYR A 23 -13.31 -24.68 15.94
CA TYR A 23 -12.83 -24.48 14.58
C TYR A 23 -11.32 -24.21 14.54
N THR A 24 -10.83 -23.33 15.42
CA THR A 24 -9.39 -23.05 15.50
C THR A 24 -8.62 -24.27 15.99
N GLN A 25 -9.20 -25.03 16.93
CA GLN A 25 -8.63 -26.29 17.43
C GLN A 25 -8.56 -27.38 16.35
N VAL A 26 -9.62 -27.60 15.58
CA VAL A 26 -9.65 -28.62 14.52
C VAL A 26 -8.60 -28.30 13.46
N VAL A 27 -8.54 -27.05 12.98
CA VAL A 27 -7.53 -26.65 11.99
C VAL A 27 -6.11 -26.84 12.54
N GLY A 28 -5.85 -26.39 13.77
CA GLY A 28 -4.54 -26.55 14.41
C GLY A 28 -4.15 -28.01 14.60
N LEU A 29 -5.10 -28.87 15.00
CA LEU A 29 -4.88 -30.30 15.14
C LEU A 29 -4.61 -30.96 13.79
N THR A 30 -5.41 -30.66 12.75
CA THR A 30 -5.28 -31.25 11.42
C THR A 30 -3.91 -30.96 10.81
N VAL A 31 -3.45 -29.70 10.85
CA VAL A 31 -2.14 -29.31 10.29
C VAL A 31 -1.01 -30.02 11.05
N ARG A 32 -1.05 -30.04 12.39
CA ARG A 32 -0.03 -30.70 13.21
C ARG A 32 -0.03 -32.22 13.01
N ALA A 33 -1.20 -32.85 12.98
CA ALA A 33 -1.33 -34.29 12.77
C ALA A 33 -0.82 -34.71 11.39
N TYR A 34 -1.13 -33.94 10.34
CA TYR A 34 -0.57 -34.16 9.00
C TYR A 34 0.96 -34.18 9.03
N PHE A 35 1.59 -33.21 9.71
CA PHE A 35 3.05 -33.16 9.81
C PHE A 35 3.65 -34.24 10.70
N VAL A 36 2.98 -34.67 11.77
CA VAL A 36 3.43 -35.83 12.56
C VAL A 36 3.48 -37.08 11.70
N VAL A 37 2.43 -37.36 10.92
CA VAL A 37 2.41 -38.52 10.02
C VAL A 37 3.43 -38.36 8.90
N ALA A 38 3.57 -37.17 8.32
CA ALA A 38 4.56 -36.88 7.29
C ALA A 38 6.00 -37.04 7.79
N LEU A 39 6.28 -36.71 9.06
CA LEU A 39 7.61 -36.81 9.65
C LEU A 39 8.11 -38.26 9.70
N PHE A 40 7.21 -39.22 9.94
CA PHE A 40 7.55 -40.65 9.88
C PHE A 40 7.40 -41.23 8.47
N GLY A 41 6.40 -40.80 7.70
CA GLY A 41 6.09 -41.36 6.38
C GLY A 41 7.01 -40.91 5.25
N ARG A 42 7.68 -39.75 5.39
CA ARG A 42 8.60 -39.19 4.39
C ARG A 42 10.07 -39.32 4.78
N GLN A 43 10.39 -40.21 5.72
CA GLN A 43 11.78 -40.57 6.02
C GLN A 43 12.35 -41.40 4.88
N TYR A 44 13.56 -41.06 4.42
CA TYR A 44 14.27 -41.88 3.44
C TYR A 44 14.77 -43.15 4.14
N LEU A 45 14.16 -44.28 3.80
CA LEU A 45 14.56 -45.57 4.35
C LEU A 45 15.68 -46.15 3.48
N GLN A 46 16.91 -46.14 4.01
CA GLN A 46 18.06 -46.67 3.29
C GLN A 46 18.01 -48.21 3.28
N ASN A 47 17.48 -48.77 2.21
CA ASN A 47 17.35 -50.21 2.05
C ASN A 47 18.53 -50.77 1.23
N GLU A 48 19.52 -51.34 1.93
CA GLU A 48 20.78 -51.80 1.33
C GLU A 48 20.61 -52.84 0.22
N GLU A 49 19.53 -53.64 0.26
CA GLU A 49 19.22 -54.64 -0.78
C GLU A 49 18.69 -53.99 -2.07
N ILE A 50 17.89 -52.92 -1.97
CA ILE A 50 17.30 -52.22 -3.11
C ILE A 50 18.36 -51.38 -3.85
N ILE A 51 19.32 -50.82 -3.10
CA ILE A 51 20.43 -50.01 -3.62
C ILE A 51 21.38 -50.83 -4.51
N LYS A 52 21.57 -52.12 -4.20
CA LYS A 52 22.38 -53.03 -5.02
C LYS A 52 21.72 -53.37 -6.37
N THR A 53 20.39 -53.47 -6.40
CA THR A 53 19.63 -53.83 -7.62
C THR A 53 19.32 -52.61 -8.50
N ASN A 54 19.16 -51.41 -7.92
CA ASN A 54 18.85 -50.19 -8.67
C ASN A 54 19.75 -48.99 -8.26
N LYS A 55 20.93 -48.89 -8.88
CA LYS A 55 21.90 -47.77 -8.70
C LYS A 55 21.33 -46.36 -8.96
N ASN A 56 20.21 -46.25 -9.68
CA ASN A 56 19.55 -44.97 -9.95
C ASN A 56 18.70 -44.47 -8.77
N LEU A 57 18.16 -45.37 -7.93
CA LEU A 57 17.32 -45.01 -6.79
C LEU A 57 18.15 -44.44 -5.63
N SER A 58 19.37 -44.94 -5.44
CA SER A 58 20.31 -44.47 -4.42
C SER A 58 20.87 -43.06 -4.67
N LYS A 59 20.69 -42.49 -5.87
CA LYS A 59 21.15 -41.11 -6.17
C LYS A 59 20.18 -40.04 -5.68
N LEU A 60 18.94 -40.40 -5.37
CA LEU A 60 17.88 -39.48 -4.93
C LEU A 60 17.74 -39.46 -3.40
N ASP A 61 18.67 -40.11 -2.69
CA ASP A 61 18.69 -40.09 -1.23
C ASP A 61 19.32 -38.78 -0.75
N MET A 62 18.47 -37.75 -0.69
CA MET A 62 18.86 -36.44 -0.19
C MET A 62 18.70 -36.48 1.33
N PHE A 63 19.81 -36.33 2.07
CA PHE A 63 19.81 -36.29 3.55
C PHE A 63 18.78 -35.29 4.12
N LEU A 64 18.44 -34.26 3.35
CA LEU A 64 17.44 -33.26 3.68
C LEU A 64 16.21 -33.37 2.74
N PRO A 65 14.98 -33.57 3.27
CA PRO A 65 13.76 -33.63 2.45
C PRO A 65 13.27 -32.22 2.07
N ILE A 66 13.91 -31.59 1.07
CA ILE A 66 13.63 -30.19 0.66
C ILE A 66 12.15 -29.97 0.31
N MET A 67 11.51 -30.90 -0.40
CA MET A 67 10.09 -30.76 -0.77
C MET A 67 9.17 -30.75 0.45
N THR A 68 9.42 -31.61 1.43
CA THR A 68 8.65 -31.65 2.69
C THR A 68 8.83 -30.35 3.50
N ILE A 69 10.01 -29.73 3.45
CA ILE A 69 10.27 -28.45 4.11
C ILE A 69 9.47 -27.32 3.45
N ILE A 70 9.41 -27.28 2.10
CA ILE A 70 8.60 -26.29 1.38
C ILE A 70 7.10 -26.49 1.69
N GLU A 71 6.61 -27.73 1.67
CA GLU A 71 5.24 -28.05 2.09
C GLU A 71 4.96 -27.60 3.52
N PHE A 72 5.91 -27.82 4.44
CA PHE A 72 5.81 -27.37 5.83
C PHE A 72 5.68 -25.85 5.93
N MET A 73 6.56 -25.10 5.27
CA MET A 73 6.52 -23.64 5.27
C MET A 73 5.21 -23.11 4.72
N LEU A 74 4.66 -23.73 3.67
CA LEU A 74 3.40 -23.30 3.07
C LEU A 74 2.20 -23.58 3.99
N TYR A 75 2.01 -24.81 4.48
CA TYR A 75 0.84 -25.13 5.30
C TYR A 75 0.90 -24.53 6.70
N MET A 76 2.08 -24.53 7.35
CA MET A 76 2.24 -23.84 8.64
C MET A 76 2.18 -22.33 8.47
N GLY A 77 2.74 -21.78 7.39
CA GLY A 77 2.66 -20.36 7.07
C GLY A 77 1.21 -19.92 6.89
N LEU A 78 0.41 -20.64 6.09
CA LEU A 78 -1.02 -20.35 5.93
C LEU A 78 -1.79 -20.44 7.25
N ALA A 79 -1.51 -21.46 8.08
CA ALA A 79 -2.12 -21.57 9.39
C ALA A 79 -1.74 -20.41 10.32
N LYS A 80 -0.50 -19.93 10.27
CA LYS A 80 -0.02 -18.80 11.08
C LYS A 80 -0.58 -17.46 10.64
N VAL A 81 -0.76 -17.22 9.34
CA VAL A 81 -1.45 -16.03 8.85
C VAL A 81 -2.87 -15.96 9.42
N ALA A 82 -3.60 -17.09 9.41
CA ALA A 82 -4.94 -17.14 10.00
C ALA A 82 -4.94 -16.93 11.53
N GLU A 83 -3.90 -17.36 12.23
CA GLU A 83 -3.74 -17.16 13.68
C GLU A 83 -3.52 -15.69 14.04
N VAL A 84 -2.66 -14.99 13.30
CA VAL A 84 -2.39 -13.55 13.51
C VAL A 84 -3.64 -12.72 13.19
N MET A 85 -4.36 -13.03 12.10
CA MET A 85 -5.58 -12.31 11.73
C MET A 85 -6.78 -12.56 12.66
N LEU A 86 -6.67 -13.52 13.60
CA LEU A 86 -7.76 -13.85 14.52
C LEU A 86 -8.07 -12.69 15.48
N ASN A 87 -7.04 -11.95 15.91
CA ASN A 87 -7.18 -10.83 16.81
C ASN A 87 -6.31 -9.63 16.34
N PRO A 88 -6.84 -8.77 15.45
CA PRO A 88 -6.09 -7.65 14.89
C PRO A 88 -5.96 -6.44 15.84
N PHE A 89 -6.40 -6.57 17.10
CA PHE A 89 -6.38 -5.51 18.12
C PHE A 89 -5.41 -5.82 19.27
N GLY A 90 -4.46 -6.73 19.04
CA GLY A 90 -3.40 -7.02 19.98
C GLY A 90 -2.29 -5.97 19.97
N ASN A 91 -1.09 -6.43 20.34
CA ASN A 91 0.14 -5.64 20.32
C ASN A 91 1.18 -6.26 19.38
N ASP A 92 0.76 -7.11 18.45
CA ASP A 92 1.67 -7.67 17.45
C ASP A 92 1.97 -6.60 16.38
N ASP A 93 3.11 -6.73 15.71
CA ASP A 93 3.59 -5.72 14.73
C ASP A 93 2.61 -5.50 13.55
N GLU A 94 1.75 -6.48 13.27
CA GLU A 94 0.78 -6.46 12.17
C GLU A 94 -0.63 -6.00 12.61
N ASP A 95 -0.82 -5.71 13.91
CA ASP A 95 -2.11 -5.28 14.46
C ASP A 95 -2.42 -3.81 14.15
N PHE A 96 -3.68 -3.43 14.34
CA PHE A 96 -4.07 -2.03 14.18
C PHE A 96 -3.48 -1.15 15.28
N GLU A 97 -2.78 -0.09 14.86
CA GLU A 97 -2.27 0.99 15.72
C GLU A 97 -3.40 1.86 16.30
N CYS A 98 -4.17 1.28 17.23
CA CYS A 98 -5.35 1.90 17.80
C CYS A 98 -5.03 3.14 18.64
N ASN A 99 -3.90 3.12 19.35
CA ASN A 99 -3.46 4.26 20.17
C ASN A 99 -3.23 5.50 19.29
N TRP A 100 -2.51 5.33 18.19
CA TRP A 100 -2.29 6.40 17.23
C TRP A 100 -3.60 6.92 16.64
N LEU A 101 -4.53 6.03 16.29
CA LEU A 101 -5.81 6.41 15.73
C LEU A 101 -6.65 7.26 16.72
N ILE A 102 -6.66 6.89 18.00
CA ILE A 102 -7.36 7.63 19.05
C ILE A 102 -6.76 9.03 19.22
N ASP A 103 -5.44 9.12 19.34
CA ASP A 103 -4.73 10.40 19.51
C ASP A 103 -4.95 11.34 18.32
N ARG A 104 -4.83 10.80 17.10
CA ARG A 104 -5.06 11.55 15.86
C ARG A 104 -6.50 12.06 15.77
N ASN A 105 -7.48 11.22 16.09
CA ASN A 105 -8.89 11.62 16.01
C ASN A 105 -9.26 12.65 17.08
N LEU A 106 -8.68 12.55 18.28
CA LEU A 106 -8.85 13.55 19.34
C LEU A 106 -8.24 14.90 18.93
N GLN A 107 -7.02 14.89 18.40
CA GLN A 107 -6.33 16.10 17.96
C GLN A 107 -7.07 16.80 16.81
N VAL A 108 -7.40 16.06 15.75
CA VAL A 108 -8.10 16.61 14.58
C VAL A 108 -9.51 17.05 14.94
N GLY A 109 -10.24 16.25 15.74
CA GLY A 109 -11.58 16.59 16.20
C GLY A 109 -11.61 17.90 16.99
N ARG A 110 -10.65 18.09 17.90
CA ARG A 110 -10.49 19.37 18.62
C ARG A 110 -10.12 20.52 17.69
N ALA A 111 -9.15 20.32 16.81
CA ALA A 111 -8.70 21.36 15.86
C ALA A 111 -9.83 21.87 14.95
N ILE A 112 -10.73 20.98 14.51
CA ILE A 112 -11.91 21.34 13.70
C ILE A 112 -12.86 22.23 14.51
N VAL A 113 -13.17 21.85 15.76
CA VAL A 113 -14.06 22.62 16.62
C VAL A 113 -13.43 23.97 17.00
N ASP A 114 -12.14 24.01 17.30
CA ASP A 114 -11.41 25.25 17.62
C ASP A 114 -11.27 26.18 16.40
N SER A 115 -11.39 25.64 15.19
CA SER A 115 -11.38 26.40 13.93
C SER A 115 -12.78 26.78 13.45
N TYR A 116 -13.80 26.66 14.30
CA TYR A 116 -15.16 27.04 13.97
C TYR A 116 -15.24 28.49 13.48
N CYS A 117 -15.94 28.71 12.35
CA CYS A 117 -16.07 30.00 11.67
C CYS A 117 -14.75 30.69 11.27
N LYS A 118 -13.63 29.96 11.20
CA LYS A 118 -12.40 30.45 10.59
C LYS A 118 -12.31 29.92 9.17
N PHE A 119 -12.38 30.81 8.19
CA PHE A 119 -12.25 30.49 6.77
C PHE A 119 -11.18 31.39 6.13
N PRO A 120 -10.50 30.91 5.08
CA PRO A 120 -9.60 31.75 4.32
C PRO A 120 -10.37 32.88 3.63
N ILE A 121 -9.68 33.97 3.30
CA ILE A 121 -10.27 35.09 2.56
C ILE A 121 -10.73 34.55 1.18
N LEU A 122 -11.94 34.92 0.78
CA LEU A 122 -12.47 34.52 -0.52
C LEU A 122 -11.78 35.35 -1.61
N GLU A 123 -10.97 34.68 -2.42
CA GLU A 123 -10.30 35.26 -3.58
C GLU A 123 -10.73 34.51 -4.84
N LYS A 124 -10.72 35.20 -5.98
CA LYS A 124 -10.90 34.56 -7.28
C LYS A 124 -9.72 33.63 -7.53
N ASP A 125 -9.99 32.40 -7.92
CA ASP A 125 -8.95 31.44 -8.22
C ASP A 125 -8.23 31.78 -9.54
N VAL A 126 -7.10 31.12 -9.79
CA VAL A 126 -6.24 31.38 -10.95
C VAL A 126 -6.95 31.12 -12.29
N PHE A 127 -8.00 30.29 -12.30
CA PHE A 127 -8.76 29.91 -13.49
C PHE A 127 -10.11 30.64 -13.60
N TRP A 128 -10.35 31.67 -12.78
CA TRP A 128 -11.66 32.33 -12.67
C TRP A 128 -12.23 32.86 -14.00
N ASP A 129 -11.37 33.36 -14.89
CA ASP A 129 -11.76 33.93 -16.19
C ASP A 129 -11.58 32.93 -17.36
N GLU A 130 -11.13 31.70 -17.10
CA GLU A 130 -10.85 30.69 -18.13
C GLU A 130 -12.05 29.74 -18.34
N PRO A 131 -12.61 29.64 -19.57
CA PRO A 131 -13.78 28.81 -19.83
C PRO A 131 -13.47 27.31 -19.83
N ILE A 132 -12.23 26.92 -20.10
CA ILE A 132 -11.75 25.54 -20.07
C ILE A 132 -10.39 25.57 -19.34
N PRO A 133 -10.36 25.28 -18.02
CA PRO A 133 -9.11 25.29 -17.27
C PRO A 133 -8.21 24.14 -17.73
N GLU A 134 -7.01 24.47 -18.18
CA GLU A 134 -6.00 23.47 -18.52
C GLU A 134 -5.28 23.00 -17.24
N PRO A 135 -5.25 21.69 -16.94
CA PRO A 135 -4.58 21.21 -15.75
C PRO A 135 -3.07 21.41 -15.87
N LEU A 136 -2.45 21.85 -14.78
CA LEU A 136 -1.01 22.09 -14.74
C LEU A 136 -0.27 20.76 -14.52
N TYR A 137 0.47 20.31 -15.53
CA TYR A 137 1.31 19.12 -15.43
C TYR A 137 2.78 19.47 -15.33
N THR A 138 3.51 18.74 -14.50
CA THR A 138 4.97 18.72 -14.56
C THR A 138 5.43 18.04 -15.85
N ALA A 139 6.61 18.38 -16.36
CA ALA A 139 7.15 17.78 -17.60
C ALA A 139 7.16 16.24 -17.59
N GLU A 140 7.43 15.63 -16.43
CA GLU A 140 7.41 14.17 -16.26
C GLU A 140 6.01 13.56 -16.29
N THR A 141 5.00 14.28 -15.80
CA THR A 141 3.60 13.81 -15.84
C THR A 141 2.98 14.05 -17.22
N ALA A 142 3.37 15.14 -17.87
CA ALA A 142 2.96 15.50 -19.23
C ALA A 142 3.41 14.48 -20.29
N ALA A 143 4.60 13.90 -20.10
CA ALA A 143 5.14 12.86 -20.98
C ALA A 143 4.45 11.49 -20.82
N ARG A 144 3.59 11.30 -19.81
CA ARG A 144 2.85 10.05 -19.62
C ARG A 144 1.67 10.01 -20.60
N PRO A 145 1.46 8.90 -21.33
CA PRO A 145 0.31 8.77 -22.20
C PRO A 145 -0.98 8.84 -21.36
N HIS A 146 -1.85 9.77 -21.71
CA HIS A 146 -3.14 9.97 -21.05
C HIS A 146 -4.26 9.44 -21.95
N ASN A 147 -5.00 8.44 -21.44
CA ASN A 147 -6.08 7.78 -22.17
C ASN A 147 -7.40 8.02 -21.43
N PRO A 148 -8.13 9.11 -21.73
CA PRO A 148 -9.41 9.37 -21.10
C PRO A 148 -10.44 8.29 -21.50
N MET A 149 -11.30 7.92 -20.57
CA MET A 149 -12.38 6.96 -20.81
C MET A 149 -13.49 7.62 -21.62
N VAL A 150 -13.44 7.45 -22.94
CA VAL A 150 -14.40 8.04 -23.91
C VAL A 150 -15.57 7.12 -24.26
N GLY A 151 -15.67 5.94 -23.63
CA GLY A 151 -16.70 4.93 -23.89
C GLY A 151 -16.34 3.99 -25.05
N SER A 152 -16.75 2.72 -24.93
CA SER A 152 -16.37 1.64 -25.85
C SER A 152 -16.96 1.75 -27.26
N CYS A 153 -18.00 2.56 -27.44
CA CYS A 153 -18.67 2.78 -28.73
C CYS A 153 -18.14 4.01 -29.48
N ASN A 154 -17.16 4.72 -28.93
CA ASN A 154 -16.59 5.90 -29.54
C ASN A 154 -15.43 5.47 -30.46
N GLN A 155 -15.64 5.45 -31.78
CA GLN A 155 -14.59 5.20 -32.77
C GLN A 155 -13.74 6.47 -32.89
N LEU A 156 -12.61 6.50 -32.19
CA LEU A 156 -11.66 7.60 -32.22
C LEU A 156 -10.56 7.29 -33.24
N ASP A 157 -10.67 7.83 -34.44
CA ASP A 157 -9.65 7.67 -35.49
C ASP A 157 -8.53 8.74 -35.39
N ASP A 158 -8.75 9.83 -34.64
CA ASP A 158 -7.82 10.96 -34.49
C ASP A 158 -7.42 11.19 -33.01
N PHE A 159 -6.97 10.15 -32.32
CA PHE A 159 -6.35 10.34 -31.01
C PHE A 159 -4.88 10.76 -31.18
N GLU A 160 -4.66 12.03 -31.52
CA GLU A 160 -3.44 12.71 -31.09
C GLU A 160 -3.48 12.63 -29.56
N ALA A 161 -2.87 11.56 -29.02
CA ALA A 161 -2.91 11.16 -27.62
C ALA A 161 -2.91 12.43 -26.80
N SER A 162 -3.97 12.74 -26.05
CA SER A 162 -4.17 14.05 -25.42
C SER A 162 -2.90 14.42 -24.65
N LEU A 163 -1.98 15.12 -25.31
CA LEU A 163 -0.62 15.29 -24.84
C LEU A 163 -0.79 16.37 -23.80
N LEU A 164 -0.82 15.92 -22.55
CA LEU A 164 -0.87 16.79 -21.39
C LEU A 164 0.24 17.83 -21.57
N GLN A 165 -0.13 19.10 -21.62
CA GLN A 165 0.85 20.13 -21.90
C GLN A 165 1.67 20.38 -20.64
N PRO A 166 3.01 20.31 -20.71
CA PRO A 166 3.84 20.64 -19.58
C PRO A 166 3.67 22.13 -19.26
N HIS A 167 3.50 22.44 -17.97
CA HIS A 167 3.50 23.82 -17.52
C HIS A 167 4.84 24.46 -17.89
N LYS A 168 4.81 25.51 -18.72
CA LYS A 168 5.97 26.37 -18.93
C LYS A 168 5.91 27.43 -17.84
N ASP A 169 6.82 27.35 -16.87
CA ASP A 169 7.02 28.43 -15.91
C ASP A 169 7.21 29.73 -16.70
N LYS A 170 6.23 30.63 -16.66
CA LYS A 170 6.51 32.04 -16.92
C LYS A 170 7.38 32.49 -15.76
N ILE A 171 8.70 32.31 -15.89
CA ILE A 171 9.69 32.93 -15.02
C ILE A 171 9.33 34.42 -14.99
N MET A 172 8.70 34.87 -13.91
CA MET A 172 8.52 36.29 -13.67
C MET A 172 9.93 36.90 -13.69
N PRO A 173 10.20 37.94 -14.48
CA PRO A 173 11.53 38.54 -14.47
C PRO A 173 11.79 39.03 -13.04
N SER A 174 12.76 38.39 -12.38
CA SER A 174 13.30 38.86 -11.10
C SER A 174 13.60 40.35 -11.21
N LYS A 175 13.02 41.14 -10.31
CA LYS A 175 13.27 42.59 -10.15
C LYS A 175 14.75 42.94 -9.91
N ASN A 176 15.66 41.96 -9.83
CA ASN A 176 17.08 42.20 -9.57
C ASN A 176 17.85 42.75 -10.78
N LYS A 177 17.36 42.63 -12.03
CA LYS A 177 18.05 43.22 -13.20
C LYS A 177 18.00 44.76 -13.24
N ALA A 178 17.06 45.40 -12.53
CA ALA A 178 17.00 46.86 -12.45
C ALA A 178 18.12 47.44 -11.55
N ASN A 179 18.57 46.69 -10.53
CA ASN A 179 19.58 47.17 -9.58
C ASN A 179 21.01 47.02 -10.13
N GLU A 180 21.28 46.02 -10.98
CA GLU A 180 22.59 45.89 -11.65
C GLU A 180 22.82 46.99 -12.69
N ALA A 181 21.77 47.47 -13.37
CA ALA A 181 21.87 48.55 -14.34
C ALA A 181 22.18 49.92 -13.70
N ILE A 182 21.79 50.15 -12.45
CA ILE A 182 22.06 51.41 -11.73
C ILE A 182 23.50 51.42 -11.20
N ILE A 183 24.04 50.26 -10.81
CA ILE A 183 25.44 50.15 -10.34
C ILE A 183 26.41 50.30 -11.52
N GLY A 184 26.14 49.67 -12.67
CA GLY A 184 26.98 49.80 -13.87
C GLY A 184 27.06 51.22 -14.45
N LYS A 185 26.05 52.07 -14.21
CA LYS A 185 26.04 53.45 -14.70
C LYS A 185 26.79 54.43 -13.78
N LYS A 186 26.98 54.11 -12.50
CA LYS A 186 27.72 54.97 -11.55
C LYS A 186 29.24 54.79 -11.60
N VAL A 187 29.74 53.69 -12.15
CA VAL A 187 31.19 53.42 -12.23
C VAL A 187 31.84 54.13 -13.43
N ASN A 188 31.09 54.45 -14.49
CA ASN A 188 31.63 55.12 -15.70
C ASN A 188 31.74 56.65 -15.61
N HIS A 189 31.55 57.25 -14.43
CA HIS A 189 31.71 58.70 -14.23
C HIS A 189 32.81 59.07 -13.22
N LEU A 190 33.60 58.10 -12.78
CA LEU A 190 34.77 58.29 -11.93
C LEU A 190 35.91 57.41 -12.46
N PHE A 191 36.33 57.63 -13.70
CA PHE A 191 37.69 57.48 -14.24
C PHE A 191 37.70 58.05 -15.66
#